data_AF-A0A925GPD5-F1
#
_entry.id   AF-A0A925GPD5-F1
#
_cell.length_a   1.000
_cell.length_b   1.000
_cell.length_c   1.000
_cell.angle_alpha   90.00
_cell.angle_beta   90.00
_cell.angle_gamma   90.00
#
_symmetry.space_group_name_H-M   'P 1'
#
loop_
_entity.id
_entity.type
_entity.pdbx_description
1 polymer ?
#
loop_
_entity_poly.entity_id
_entity_poly.type
_entity_poly.pdbx_seq_one_letter_code
_entity_poly.pdbx_strand_id
1 'polypeptide(L)' 'RKGHKLMVQVQSSWFPLVDRNPQQFHNIRQATESDFRKATHRVHFSASQPSHVRVRVLAK' A
#
# COMPACT_ATOMS: atom_id res chain seq x y z
N ARG A 1 20.86 13.97 2.60
CA ARG A 1 21.66 15.22 2.58
C ARG A 1 21.08 16.18 3.61
N LYS A 2 21.87 17.08 4.20
CA LYS A 2 21.33 18.11 5.11
C LYS A 2 20.19 18.85 4.40
N GLY A 3 19.04 19.00 5.06
CA GLY A 3 17.84 19.59 4.48
C GLY A 3 16.88 18.65 3.74
N HIS A 4 17.25 17.39 3.45
CA HIS A 4 16.32 16.42 2.86
C HIS A 4 15.46 15.75 3.94
N LYS A 5 14.24 15.30 3.56
CA LYS A 5 13.32 14.55 4.42
C LYS A 5 13.09 13.13 3.88
N LEU A 6 12.77 12.20 4.76
CA LEU A 6 12.21 10.90 4.38
C LEU A 6 10.68 11.06 4.28
N MET A 7 10.11 10.66 3.16
CA MET A 7 8.66 10.66 2.94
C MET A 7 8.23 9.23 2.63
N VAL A 8 7.13 8.80 3.24
CA VAL A 8 6.50 7.51 2.97
C VAL A 8 5.10 7.79 2.42
N GLN A 9 4.82 7.24 1.24
CA GLN A 9 3.48 7.25 0.64
C GLN A 9 2.94 5.83 0.63
N VAL A 10 1.69 5.65 1.06
CA VAL A 10 1.02 4.35 1.08
C VAL A 10 -0.17 4.41 0.13
N GLN A 11 -0.25 3.43 -0.76
CA GLN A 11 -1.30 3.31 -1.78
C GLN A 11 -1.74 1.85 -1.88
N SER A 12 -2.95 1.61 -2.36
CA SER A 12 -3.52 0.26 -2.51
C SER A 12 -3.57 -0.21 -3.97
N SER A 13 -2.85 0.48 -4.86
CA SER A 13 -2.75 0.14 -6.29
C SER A 13 -1.47 0.71 -6.87
N TRP A 14 -0.87 0.00 -7.83
CA TRP A 14 0.27 0.50 -8.60
C TRP A 14 0.09 0.17 -10.08
N PHE A 15 -1.01 0.66 -10.65
CA PHE A 15 -1.34 0.45 -12.05
C PHE A 15 -0.52 1.40 -12.95
N PRO A 16 -0.02 0.96 -14.13
CA PRO A 16 -0.23 -0.34 -14.76
C PRO A 16 0.83 -1.41 -14.44
N LEU A 17 1.81 -1.11 -13.57
CA LEU A 17 2.87 -2.07 -13.24
C LEU A 17 2.32 -3.34 -12.55
N VAL A 18 1.31 -3.17 -11.70
CA VAL A 18 0.58 -4.25 -11.03
C VAL A 18 -0.90 -4.11 -11.33
N ASP A 19 -1.56 -5.23 -11.63
CA ASP A 19 -3.00 -5.29 -11.87
C ASP A 19 -3.79 -4.69 -10.71
N ARG A 20 -4.91 -4.03 -11.03
CA ARG A 20 -5.82 -3.51 -10.00
C ARG A 20 -6.45 -4.68 -9.25
N ASN A 21 -6.52 -4.60 -7.93
CA ASN A 21 -7.25 -5.56 -7.13
C ASN A 21 -8.76 -5.24 -7.19
N PRO A 22 -9.64 -6.20 -7.55
CA PRO A 22 -11.10 -6.04 -7.54
C PRO A 22 -11.71 -5.71 -6.17
N GLN A 23 -10.94 -5.89 -5.09
CA GLN A 23 -11.35 -5.74 -3.69
C GLN A 23 -12.42 -6.75 -3.27
N GLN A 24 -12.36 -7.94 -3.87
CA GLN A 24 -13.16 -9.11 -3.60
C GLN A 24 -12.26 -10.35 -3.58
N PHE A 25 -12.66 -11.39 -2.84
CA PHE A 25 -11.86 -12.61 -2.74
C PHE A 25 -12.24 -13.59 -3.86
N HIS A 26 -11.41 -13.65 -4.92
CA HIS A 26 -11.56 -14.59 -6.04
C HIS A 26 -10.27 -14.64 -6.89
N ASN A 27 -10.27 -15.44 -7.96
CA ASN A 27 -9.18 -15.46 -8.93
C ASN A 27 -9.17 -14.14 -9.74
N ILE A 28 -8.21 -13.27 -9.47
CA ILE A 28 -8.07 -11.94 -10.09
C ILE A 28 -7.94 -12.02 -11.62
N ARG A 29 -7.34 -13.10 -12.17
CA ARG A 29 -7.18 -13.25 -13.63
C ARG A 29 -8.50 -13.49 -14.35
N GLN A 30 -9.55 -13.85 -13.62
CA GLN A 30 -10.90 -14.06 -14.14
C GLN A 30 -11.83 -12.89 -13.79
N ALA A 31 -11.30 -11.79 -13.23
CA ALA A 31 -12.08 -10.62 -12.87
C ALA A 31 -12.71 -9.98 -14.10
N THR A 32 -13.99 -9.70 -14.01
CA THR A 32 -14.77 -8.89 -14.93
C THR A 32 -14.89 -7.46 -14.43
N GLU A 33 -15.36 -6.54 -15.27
CA GLU A 33 -15.53 -5.14 -14.87
C GLU A 33 -16.46 -4.98 -13.64
N SER A 34 -17.52 -5.78 -13.55
CA SER A 34 -18.48 -5.74 -12.44
C SER A 34 -17.91 -6.19 -11.10
N ASP A 35 -16.78 -6.93 -11.10
CA ASP A 35 -16.17 -7.41 -9.85
C ASP A 35 -15.43 -6.29 -9.12
N PHE A 36 -15.02 -5.23 -9.83
CA PHE A 36 -14.30 -4.12 -9.24
C PHE A 36 -15.24 -3.24 -8.42
N ARG A 37 -15.02 -3.22 -7.10
CA ARG A 37 -15.73 -2.32 -6.19
C ARG A 37 -14.78 -1.38 -5.47
N LYS A 38 -15.28 -0.20 -5.09
CA LYS A 38 -14.56 0.73 -4.23
C LYS A 38 -14.36 0.09 -2.85
N ALA A 39 -13.17 0.27 -2.29
CA ALA A 39 -12.88 -0.11 -0.92
C ALA A 39 -12.34 1.09 -0.14
N THR A 40 -12.76 1.20 1.11
CA THR A 40 -12.21 2.17 2.06
C THR A 40 -11.11 1.48 2.86
N HIS A 41 -9.87 1.85 2.59
CA HIS A 41 -8.71 1.35 3.31
C HIS A 41 -8.31 2.31 4.44
N ARG A 42 -7.79 1.76 5.54
CA ARG A 42 -7.29 2.54 6.67
C ARG A 42 -6.00 1.94 7.17
N VAL A 43 -4.97 2.78 7.28
CA VAL A 43 -3.71 2.43 7.93
C VAL A 43 -3.84 2.77 9.41
N HIS A 44 -3.59 1.79 10.26
CA HIS A 44 -3.54 1.97 11.71
C HIS A 44 -2.09 2.25 12.14
N PHE A 45 -1.90 3.23 13.02
CA PHE A 45 -0.57 3.67 13.47
C PHE A 45 -0.59 4.07 14.97
N SER A 46 -1.51 3.50 15.74
CA SER A 46 -1.57 3.69 17.20
C SER A 46 -0.50 2.86 17.91
N ALA A 47 -0.29 3.09 19.21
CA ALA A 47 0.60 2.27 20.03
C ALA A 47 0.19 0.78 20.05
N SER A 48 -1.12 0.49 20.05
CA SER A 48 -1.65 -0.88 19.97
C SER A 48 -1.60 -1.49 18.57
N GLN A 49 -1.43 -0.67 17.52
CA GLN A 49 -1.34 -1.10 16.11
C GLN A 49 -0.21 -0.32 15.40
N PRO A 50 1.07 -0.56 15.76
CA PRO A 50 2.17 0.34 15.43
C PRO A 50 2.79 0.05 14.05
N SER A 51 2.05 0.31 12.97
CA SER A 51 2.60 0.22 11.60
C SER A 51 3.81 1.14 11.44
N HIS A 52 4.92 0.61 10.93
CA HIS A 52 6.16 1.37 10.74
C HIS A 52 6.98 0.82 9.57
N VAL A 53 7.87 1.66 9.03
CA VAL A 53 8.88 1.24 8.05
C VAL A 53 10.21 1.10 8.77
N ARG A 54 10.77 -0.11 8.77
CA ARG A 54 12.12 -0.35 9.31
C ARG A 54 13.15 -0.08 8.21
N VAL A 55 14.04 0.87 8.45
CA VAL A 55 15.12 1.24 7.53
C VAL A 55 16.47 0.82 8.09
N ARG A 56 17.37 0.34 7.22
CA ARG A 56 18.77 0.09 7.58
C ARG A 56 19.52 1.41 7.57
N VAL A 57 19.98 1.85 8.74
CA VAL A 57 20.89 2.99 8.85
C VAL A 57 22.32 2.46 8.72
N LEU A 58 23.08 3.02 7.78
CA LEU A 58 24.49 2.67 7.60
C LEU A 58 25.36 3.49 8.56
N ALA A 59 26.40 2.87 9.09
CA ALA A 59 27.44 3.59 9.81
C ALA A 59 28.10 4.62 8.88
N LYS A 60 28.61 5.70 9.47
CA LYS A 60 29.40 6.69 8.74
C LYS A 60 30.74 6.12 8.32
#